data_AF-A8W596-F1
#
_entry.id   AF-A8W596-F1
#
_cell.length_a   1.000
_cell.length_b   1.000
_cell.length_c   1.000
_cell.angle_alpha   90.00
_cell.angle_beta   90.00
_cell.angle_gamma   90.00
#
_symmetry.space_group_name_H-M   'P 1'
#
loop_
_entity.id
_entity.type
_entity.pdbx_description
1 polymer ?
#
loop_
_entity_poly.entity_id
_entity_poly.type
_entity_poly.pdbx_seq_one_letter_code
_entity_poly.pdbx_strand_id
1 'polypeptide(L)'
;QFIRPAVLALAGATSRQLWVEHPAAQPGRLVDHHRLFLTASLFLWWARTYRRARELGMGTHVAWAFAAAIWLYLVLGLFRPVLMGSWGEAVPYGIFPHLDWTAAFSLRYGNLFYNPFHALSIAFLYGSALLFAMHGATILAVTRFGGEREIEQITDRGTASERAAL
;
A
#
# COMPACT_ATOMS: atom_id res chain seq x y z
N GLN A 1 -23.87 -6.65 19.87
CA GLN A 1 -22.91 -7.78 19.97
C GLN A 1 -21.82 -7.73 18.89
N PHE A 2 -22.03 -7.13 17.72
CA PHE A 2 -20.99 -6.95 16.68
C PHE A 2 -20.13 -5.66 16.84
N ILE A 3 -20.75 -4.55 17.26
CA ILE A 3 -20.06 -3.25 17.38
C ILE A 3 -19.02 -3.25 18.52
N ARG A 4 -19.34 -3.84 19.67
CA ARG A 4 -18.43 -3.87 20.83
C ARG A 4 -17.08 -4.56 20.54
N PRO A 5 -17.02 -5.76 19.93
CA PRO A 5 -15.74 -6.36 19.54
C PRO A 5 -15.05 -5.63 18.38
N ALA A 6 -15.79 -4.99 17.46
CA ALA A 6 -15.19 -4.14 16.43
C ALA A 6 -14.54 -2.87 17.01
N VAL A 7 -15.15 -2.27 18.04
CA VAL A 7 -14.62 -1.14 18.80
C VAL A 7 -13.46 -1.57 19.70
N LEU A 8 -13.51 -2.75 20.33
CA LEU A 8 -12.39 -3.32 21.09
C LEU A 8 -11.21 -3.69 20.19
N ALA A 9 -11.50 -4.17 18.96
CA ALA A 9 -10.54 -4.33 17.87
C ALA A 9 -10.16 -3.00 17.18
N LEU A 10 -10.68 -1.86 17.66
CA LEU A 10 -10.20 -0.48 17.42
C LEU A 10 -9.64 0.22 18.67
N ALA A 11 -9.69 -0.40 19.87
CA ALA A 11 -9.15 0.10 21.14
C ALA A 11 -8.01 -0.75 21.80
N GLY A 12 -7.41 -1.72 21.10
CA GLY A 12 -6.17 -2.41 21.49
C GLY A 12 -6.35 -3.70 22.31
N ALA A 13 -7.53 -4.33 22.30
CA ALA A 13 -7.70 -5.60 22.99
C ALA A 13 -6.96 -6.73 22.25
N THR A 14 -5.87 -7.21 22.85
CA THR A 14 -5.04 -8.32 22.37
C THR A 14 -5.89 -9.54 21.97
N SER A 15 -5.51 -10.13 20.84
CA SER A 15 -6.09 -11.31 20.16
C SER A 15 -6.36 -12.56 21.03
N ARG A 16 -6.02 -12.57 22.31
CA ARG A 16 -6.22 -13.73 23.19
C ARG A 16 -7.62 -13.81 23.83
N GLN A 17 -8.36 -12.69 23.89
CA GLN A 17 -9.69 -12.66 24.52
C GLN A 17 -10.85 -12.93 23.55
N LEU A 18 -10.67 -12.74 22.24
CA LEU A 18 -11.75 -12.85 21.24
C LEU A 18 -11.89 -14.26 20.62
N TRP A 19 -10.92 -15.16 20.84
CA TRP A 19 -10.85 -16.45 20.15
C TRP A 19 -11.25 -17.66 21.00
N VAL A 20 -11.70 -17.47 22.24
CA VAL A 20 -11.99 -18.59 23.16
C VAL A 20 -13.39 -19.21 22.97
N GLU A 21 -14.33 -18.57 22.26
CA GLU A 21 -15.75 -18.99 22.31
C GLU A 21 -16.45 -19.37 20.98
N HIS A 22 -15.74 -19.59 19.87
CA HIS A 22 -16.41 -20.04 18.63
C HIS A 22 -15.92 -21.42 18.11
N PRO A 23 -16.71 -22.49 18.26
CA PRO A 23 -16.35 -23.84 17.81
C PRO A 23 -16.62 -24.12 16.31
N ALA A 24 -16.77 -23.08 15.46
CA ALA A 24 -17.14 -23.25 14.05
C ALA A 24 -16.06 -22.83 13.03
N ALA A 25 -14.91 -22.30 13.45
CA ALA A 25 -13.83 -21.94 12.54
C ALA A 25 -12.69 -22.96 12.65
N GLN A 26 -12.66 -23.96 11.76
CA GLN A 26 -11.41 -24.72 11.57
C GLN A 26 -10.31 -23.74 11.15
N PRO A 27 -9.23 -23.58 11.92
CA PRO A 27 -8.18 -22.59 11.65
C PRO A 27 -7.37 -23.06 10.43
N GLY A 28 -7.74 -22.59 9.24
CA GLY A 28 -7.05 -22.90 7.99
C GLY A 28 -7.90 -22.55 6.77
N ARG A 29 -9.04 -23.23 6.59
CA ARG A 29 -9.78 -23.22 5.31
C ARG A 29 -10.39 -21.87 4.91
N LEU A 30 -10.84 -21.06 5.86
CA LEU A 30 -11.49 -19.76 5.57
C LEU A 30 -10.49 -18.66 5.21
N VAL A 31 -9.28 -18.69 5.80
CA VAL A 31 -8.21 -17.73 5.53
C VAL A 31 -7.74 -17.82 4.08
N ASP A 32 -7.78 -19.02 3.51
CA ASP A 32 -7.32 -19.29 2.14
C ASP A 32 -8.24 -18.67 1.08
N HIS A 33 -9.57 -18.71 1.29
CA HIS A 33 -10.53 -18.17 0.33
C HIS A 33 -10.44 -16.64 0.21
N HIS A 34 -10.36 -15.92 1.33
CA HIS A 34 -10.27 -14.45 1.31
C HIS A 34 -8.99 -13.96 0.62
N ARG A 35 -7.85 -14.62 0.85
CA ARG A 35 -6.57 -14.29 0.20
C ARG A 35 -6.65 -14.50 -1.31
N LEU A 36 -7.22 -15.63 -1.74
CA LEU A 36 -7.38 -15.94 -3.17
C LEU A 36 -8.25 -14.90 -3.87
N PHE A 37 -9.43 -14.60 -3.33
CA PHE A 37 -10.34 -13.63 -3.95
C PHE A 37 -9.77 -12.21 -3.94
N LEU A 38 -9.07 -11.80 -2.88
CA LEU A 38 -8.39 -10.51 -2.84
C LEU A 38 -7.27 -10.43 -3.89
N THR A 39 -6.43 -11.47 -3.99
CA THR A 39 -5.35 -11.52 -4.98
C THR A 39 -5.89 -11.45 -6.40
N ALA A 40 -6.92 -12.25 -6.72
CA ALA A 40 -7.59 -12.21 -8.02
C ALA A 40 -8.18 -10.82 -8.31
N SER A 41 -8.84 -10.21 -7.33
CA SER A 41 -9.40 -8.85 -7.44
C SER A 41 -8.32 -7.81 -7.77
N LEU A 42 -7.16 -7.86 -7.10
CA LEU A 42 -6.04 -6.96 -7.38
C LEU A 42 -5.50 -7.11 -8.80
N PHE A 43 -5.33 -8.33 -9.30
CA PHE A 43 -4.87 -8.57 -10.67
C PHE A 43 -5.91 -8.15 -11.72
N LEU A 44 -7.19 -8.40 -11.47
CA LEU A 44 -8.27 -7.93 -12.34
C LEU A 44 -8.33 -6.39 -12.37
N TRP A 45 -8.10 -5.74 -11.22
CA TRP A 45 -8.02 -4.29 -11.14
C TRP A 45 -6.80 -3.76 -11.89
N TRP A 46 -5.65 -4.42 -11.77
CA TRP A 46 -4.46 -4.07 -12.53
C TRP A 46 -4.70 -4.16 -14.03
N ALA A 47 -5.28 -5.27 -14.50
CA ALA A 47 -5.65 -5.45 -15.91
C ALA A 47 -6.66 -4.39 -16.38
N ARG A 48 -7.60 -3.97 -15.52
CA ARG A 48 -8.49 -2.83 -15.79
C ARG A 48 -7.70 -1.54 -15.98
N THR A 49 -6.78 -1.19 -15.08
CA THR A 49 -5.98 0.05 -15.19
C THR A 49 -5.15 0.06 -16.48
N TYR A 50 -4.56 -1.07 -16.85
CA TYR A 50 -3.80 -1.23 -18.08
C TYR A 50 -4.69 -1.04 -19.33
N ARG A 51 -5.81 -1.77 -19.42
CA ARG A 51 -6.73 -1.68 -20.57
C ARG A 51 -7.26 -0.27 -20.78
N ARG A 52 -7.65 0.43 -19.70
CA ARG A 52 -8.14 1.81 -19.79
C ARG A 52 -7.12 2.77 -20.36
N ALA A 53 -5.84 2.64 -19.98
CA ALA A 53 -4.78 3.46 -20.56
C ALA A 53 -4.61 3.19 -22.07
N ARG A 54 -4.66 1.91 -22.48
CA ARG A 54 -4.54 1.50 -23.89
C ARG A 54 -5.72 1.98 -24.75
N GLU A 55 -6.95 1.86 -24.24
CA GLU A 55 -8.17 2.32 -24.91
C GLU A 55 -8.16 3.84 -25.17
N LEU A 56 -7.50 4.62 -24.30
CA LEU A 56 -7.34 6.07 -24.46
C LEU A 56 -6.06 6.47 -25.21
N GLY A 57 -5.27 5.51 -25.70
CA GLY A 57 -3.99 5.79 -26.37
C GLY A 57 -2.91 6.38 -25.46
N MET A 58 -3.06 6.29 -24.14
CA MET A 58 -2.12 6.83 -23.14
C MET A 58 -0.97 5.84 -22.83
N GLY A 59 0.10 6.36 -22.24
CA GLY A 59 1.16 5.54 -21.64
C GLY A 59 0.68 4.75 -20.42
N THR A 60 1.30 3.60 -20.14
CA THR A 60 0.85 2.64 -19.10
C THR A 60 1.50 2.85 -17.73
N HIS A 61 2.05 4.05 -17.46
CA HIS A 61 2.79 4.39 -16.24
C HIS A 61 2.05 4.03 -14.94
N VAL A 62 0.74 4.33 -14.85
CA VAL A 62 -0.08 4.04 -13.67
C VAL A 62 -0.19 2.52 -13.41
N ALA A 63 -0.30 1.71 -14.47
CA ALA A 63 -0.36 0.25 -14.32
C ALA A 63 0.96 -0.31 -13.75
N TRP A 64 2.11 0.23 -14.19
CA TRP A 64 3.42 -0.18 -13.66
C TRP A 64 3.66 0.27 -12.23
N ALA A 65 3.26 1.50 -11.87
CA ALA A 65 3.29 1.96 -10.49
C ALA A 65 2.41 1.07 -9.58
N PHE A 66 1.21 0.69 -10.06
CA PHE A 66 0.34 -0.20 -9.31
C PHE A 66 0.90 -1.62 -9.18
N ALA A 67 1.59 -2.14 -10.22
CA ALA A 67 2.28 -3.42 -10.14
C ALA A 67 3.35 -3.46 -9.02
N ALA A 68 4.07 -2.35 -8.80
CA ALA A 68 5.04 -2.25 -7.70
C ALA A 68 4.37 -2.34 -6.32
N ALA A 69 3.15 -1.81 -6.15
CA ALA A 69 2.39 -1.98 -4.91
C ALA A 69 1.89 -3.42 -4.73
N ILE A 70 1.42 -4.06 -5.82
CA ILE A 70 1.04 -5.48 -5.82
C ILE A 70 2.23 -6.37 -5.44
N TRP A 71 3.44 -6.02 -5.85
CA TRP A 71 4.65 -6.76 -5.47
C TRP A 71 4.83 -6.85 -3.94
N LEU A 72 4.75 -5.73 -3.22
CA LEU A 72 4.85 -5.75 -1.75
C LEU A 72 3.73 -6.62 -1.13
N TYR A 73 2.50 -6.49 -1.62
CA TYR A 73 1.37 -7.32 -1.18
C TYR A 73 1.66 -8.82 -1.36
N LEU A 74 2.17 -9.22 -2.53
CA LEU A 74 2.49 -10.62 -2.82
C LEU A 74 3.67 -11.12 -1.97
N VAL A 75 4.69 -10.31 -1.73
CA VAL A 75 5.81 -10.69 -0.85
C VAL A 75 5.30 -11.00 0.56
N LEU A 76 4.44 -10.14 1.13
CA LEU A 76 3.91 -10.29 2.48
C LEU A 76 2.87 -11.41 2.61
N GLY A 77 2.02 -11.57 1.60
CA GLY A 77 0.84 -12.44 1.65
C GLY A 77 0.97 -13.79 0.96
N LEU A 78 1.96 -13.97 0.07
CA LEU A 78 2.09 -15.15 -0.78
C LEU A 78 3.53 -15.70 -0.81
N PHE A 79 4.50 -14.95 -1.36
CA PHE A 79 5.83 -15.49 -1.63
C PHE A 79 6.60 -15.83 -0.35
N ARG A 80 6.68 -14.92 0.63
CA ARG A 80 7.36 -15.22 1.89
C ARG A 80 6.69 -16.38 2.65
N PRO A 81 5.36 -16.42 2.86
CA PRO A 81 4.71 -17.57 3.49
C PRO A 81 4.99 -18.91 2.79
N VAL A 82 4.98 -18.94 1.45
CA VAL A 82 5.32 -20.14 0.66
C VAL A 82 6.78 -20.55 0.91
N LEU A 83 7.72 -19.62 0.85
CA LEU A 83 9.15 -19.90 1.09
C LEU A 83 9.44 -20.35 2.53
N MET A 84 8.66 -19.87 3.49
CA MET A 84 8.74 -20.29 4.89
C MET A 84 7.97 -21.59 5.17
N GLY A 85 7.26 -22.15 4.18
CA GLY A 85 6.49 -23.40 4.31
C GLY A 85 5.27 -23.31 5.23
N SER A 86 4.80 -22.10 5.57
CA SER A 86 3.70 -21.91 6.51
C SER A 86 2.86 -20.66 6.20
N TRP A 87 1.55 -20.85 6.02
CA TRP A 87 0.59 -19.76 5.86
C TRP A 87 0.40 -18.93 7.14
N GLY A 88 0.81 -19.45 8.31
CA GLY A 88 0.82 -18.71 9.57
C GLY A 88 1.81 -17.54 9.58
N GLU A 89 2.74 -17.51 8.64
CA GLU A 89 3.69 -16.41 8.45
C GLU A 89 3.08 -15.20 7.72
N ALA A 90 1.91 -15.36 7.10
CA ALA A 90 1.24 -14.33 6.31
C ALA A 90 0.51 -13.31 7.20
N VAL A 91 0.36 -12.09 6.70
CA VAL A 91 -0.33 -11.00 7.42
C VAL A 91 -1.80 -11.37 7.68
N PRO A 92 -2.34 -11.19 8.90
CA PRO A 92 -3.75 -11.42 9.21
C PRO A 92 -4.64 -10.26 8.74
N TYR A 93 -5.92 -10.54 8.47
CA TYR A 93 -6.91 -9.52 8.14
C TYR A 93 -7.56 -8.94 9.41
N GLY A 94 -7.17 -7.72 9.78
CA GLY A 94 -7.76 -6.99 10.90
C GLY A 94 -6.88 -5.81 11.30
N ILE A 95 -7.48 -4.76 11.89
CA ILE A 95 -6.76 -3.51 12.20
C ILE A 95 -5.67 -3.73 13.25
N PHE A 96 -5.95 -4.20 14.46
CA PHE A 96 -4.83 -4.52 15.38
C PHE A 96 -4.06 -5.78 15.03
N PRO A 97 -4.68 -6.88 14.59
CA PRO A 97 -3.90 -8.07 14.24
C PRO A 97 -2.79 -7.81 13.23
N HIS A 98 -2.99 -6.92 12.24
CA HIS A 98 -1.91 -6.59 11.29
C HIS A 98 -0.84 -5.67 11.91
N LEU A 99 -1.20 -4.77 12.83
CA LEU A 99 -0.25 -3.95 13.58
C LEU A 99 0.60 -4.80 14.51
N ASP A 100 -0.03 -5.72 15.26
CA ASP A 100 0.64 -6.70 16.12
C ASP A 100 1.60 -7.57 15.30
N TRP A 101 1.16 -8.06 14.13
CA TRP A 101 2.00 -8.81 13.20
C TRP A 101 3.22 -7.99 12.74
N THR A 102 3.03 -6.71 12.42
CA THR A 102 4.12 -5.83 11.94
C THR A 102 5.18 -5.61 13.02
N ALA A 103 4.75 -5.36 14.26
CA ALA A 103 5.66 -5.23 15.39
C ALA A 103 6.37 -6.56 15.70
N ALA A 104 5.64 -7.67 15.73
CA ALA A 104 6.19 -9.00 15.96
C ALA A 104 7.19 -9.41 14.87
N PHE A 105 6.95 -9.02 13.61
CA PHE A 105 7.85 -9.25 12.50
C PHE A 105 9.22 -8.59 12.73
N SER A 106 9.22 -7.32 13.13
CA SER A 106 10.46 -6.59 13.45
C SER A 106 11.22 -7.25 14.62
N LEU A 107 10.51 -7.61 15.69
CA LEU A 107 11.11 -8.26 16.86
C LEU A 107 11.70 -9.64 16.52
N ARG A 108 10.97 -10.45 15.75
CA ARG A 108 11.39 -11.81 15.38
C ARG A 108 12.66 -11.81 14.51
N TYR A 109 12.84 -10.79 13.67
CA TYR A 109 13.98 -10.68 12.76
C TYR A 109 15.07 -9.70 13.23
N GLY A 110 15.12 -9.38 14.54
CA GLY A 110 16.24 -8.66 15.12
C GLY A 110 16.27 -7.16 14.81
N ASN A 111 15.10 -6.51 14.86
CA ASN A 111 14.87 -5.08 14.65
C ASN A 111 15.06 -4.64 13.18
N LEU A 112 13.93 -4.31 12.54
CA LEU A 112 13.87 -3.93 11.13
C LEU A 112 14.55 -2.57 10.82
N PHE A 113 14.90 -1.76 11.82
CA PHE A 113 15.67 -0.53 11.59
C PHE A 113 17.06 -0.78 11.00
N TYR A 114 17.63 -1.97 11.21
CA TYR A 114 18.93 -2.34 10.65
C TYR A 114 18.85 -3.01 9.28
N ASN A 115 17.64 -3.19 8.73
CA ASN A 115 17.49 -3.70 7.36
C ASN A 115 17.66 -2.54 6.35
N PRO A 116 18.64 -2.60 5.44
CA PRO A 116 18.91 -1.49 4.51
C PRO A 116 17.75 -1.21 3.55
N PHE A 117 17.00 -2.24 3.13
CA PHE A 117 15.84 -2.04 2.25
C PHE A 117 14.65 -1.42 3.00
N HIS A 118 14.50 -1.70 4.29
CA HIS A 118 13.50 -1.04 5.12
C HIS A 118 13.85 0.44 5.32
N ALA A 119 15.13 0.75 5.58
CA ALA A 119 15.61 2.14 5.66
C ALA A 119 15.39 2.90 4.34
N LEU A 120 15.70 2.28 3.19
CA LEU A 120 15.41 2.84 1.87
C LEU A 120 13.91 3.08 1.66
N SER A 121 13.06 2.13 2.05
CA SER A 121 11.60 2.30 1.96
C SER A 121 11.09 3.49 2.78
N ILE A 122 11.66 3.73 3.97
CA ILE A 122 11.33 4.90 4.80
C ILE A 122 11.77 6.19 4.09
N ALA A 123 12.99 6.20 3.54
CA ALA A 123 13.49 7.36 2.79
C ALA A 123 12.58 7.71 1.60
N PHE A 124 12.10 6.72 0.84
CA PHE A 124 11.16 6.96 -0.26
C PHE A 124 9.76 7.36 0.21
N LEU A 125 9.29 6.82 1.34
CA LEU A 125 8.01 7.24 1.92
C LEU A 125 8.04 8.72 2.33
N TYR A 126 9.07 9.13 3.07
CA TYR A 126 9.27 10.52 3.47
C TYR A 126 9.56 11.42 2.26
N GLY A 127 10.40 10.95 1.33
CA GLY A 127 10.70 11.63 0.08
C GLY A 127 9.45 11.87 -0.77
N SER A 128 8.50 10.94 -0.81
CA SER A 128 7.24 11.11 -1.54
C SER A 128 6.38 12.21 -0.92
N ALA A 129 6.25 12.24 0.41
CA ALA A 129 5.53 13.31 1.10
C ALA A 129 6.20 14.67 0.89
N LEU A 130 7.53 14.73 1.01
CA LEU A 130 8.31 15.95 0.78
C LEU A 130 8.16 16.47 -0.66
N LEU A 131 8.40 15.61 -1.66
CA LEU A 131 8.31 15.98 -3.06
C LEU A 131 6.90 16.41 -3.46
N PHE A 132 5.87 15.74 -2.94
CA PHE A 132 4.51 16.13 -3.26
C PHE A 132 4.11 17.44 -2.56
N ALA A 133 4.57 17.68 -1.33
CA ALA A 133 4.38 18.96 -0.66
C ALA A 133 5.09 20.10 -1.42
N MET A 134 6.35 19.89 -1.84
CA MET A 134 7.10 20.84 -2.66
C MET A 134 6.38 21.12 -3.98
N HIS A 135 6.07 20.06 -4.74
CA HIS A 135 5.43 20.19 -6.04
C HIS A 135 4.05 20.85 -5.94
N GLY A 136 3.18 20.38 -5.04
CA GLY A 136 1.85 20.95 -4.86
C GLY A 136 1.88 22.42 -4.44
N ALA A 137 2.77 22.79 -3.51
CA ALA A 137 2.95 24.18 -3.12
C ALA A 137 3.49 25.05 -4.28
N THR A 138 4.47 24.54 -5.03
CA THR A 138 5.04 25.24 -6.19
C THR A 138 3.99 25.48 -7.27
N ILE A 139 3.21 24.47 -7.66
CA ILE A 139 2.17 24.61 -8.67
C ILE A 139 1.13 25.65 -8.22
N LEU A 140 0.68 25.60 -6.96
CA LEU A 140 -0.25 26.59 -6.41
C LEU A 140 0.35 28.02 -6.40
N ALA A 141 1.64 28.17 -6.12
CA ALA A 141 2.33 29.46 -6.14
C ALA A 141 2.40 30.08 -7.55
N VAL A 142 2.40 29.25 -8.61
CA VAL A 142 2.43 29.69 -10.01
C VAL A 142 1.08 29.58 -10.73
N THR A 143 -0.01 29.23 -10.04
CA THR A 143 -1.37 29.17 -10.62
C THR A 143 -1.81 30.52 -11.20
N ARG A 144 -1.34 31.65 -10.65
CA ARG A 144 -1.61 32.99 -11.23
C ARG A 144 -1.03 33.17 -12.64
N PHE A 145 -0.14 32.28 -13.08
CA PHE A 145 0.43 32.21 -14.42
C PHE A 145 -0.06 30.99 -15.21
N GLY A 146 -1.07 30.27 -14.71
CA GLY A 146 -1.61 29.05 -15.34
C GLY A 146 -0.73 27.82 -15.19
N GLY A 147 0.09 27.72 -14.14
CA GLY A 147 1.05 26.62 -13.96
C GLY A 147 0.44 25.23 -13.75
N GLU A 148 -0.85 25.14 -13.39
CA GLU A 148 -1.59 23.87 -13.29
C GLU A 148 -1.90 23.24 -14.65
N ARG A 149 -1.77 23.99 -15.75
CA ARG A 149 -1.90 23.51 -17.13
C ARG A 149 -0.60 22.86 -17.59
N GLU A 150 -0.20 21.82 -16.85
CA GLU A 150 1.15 21.25 -16.93
C GLU A 150 1.46 20.66 -18.32
N ILE A 151 0.47 20.09 -19.02
CA ILE A 151 0.69 19.54 -20.36
C ILE A 151 1.13 20.65 -21.32
N GLU A 152 0.41 21.77 -21.33
CA GLU A 152 0.74 22.90 -22.19
C GLU A 152 2.07 23.54 -21.79
N GLN A 153 2.32 23.69 -20.49
CA GLN A 153 3.59 24.21 -19.99
C GLN A 153 4.81 23.32 -20.32
N ILE A 154 4.61 22.00 -20.41
CA ILE A 154 5.65 21.05 -20.83
C ILE A 154 5.93 21.17 -22.33
N THR A 155 4.89 21.32 -23.16
CA THR A 155 5.05 21.42 -24.62
C THR A 155 5.53 22.80 -25.09
N ASP A 156 5.08 23.86 -24.41
CA ASP A 156 5.42 25.25 -24.70
C ASP A 156 5.69 25.97 -23.37
N ARG A 157 6.98 26.20 -23.10
CA ARG A 157 7.44 26.64 -21.78
C ARG A 157 7.02 28.08 -21.52
N GLY A 158 6.16 28.29 -20.52
CA GLY A 158 5.73 29.62 -20.08
C GLY A 158 6.45 30.14 -18.83
N THR A 159 6.13 31.38 -18.46
CA THR A 159 6.70 32.04 -17.26
C THR A 159 6.36 31.30 -15.95
N ALA A 160 5.29 30.49 -15.92
CA ALA A 160 4.97 29.63 -14.79
C ALA A 160 6.10 28.62 -14.54
N SER A 161 6.48 27.83 -15.56
CA SER A 161 7.56 26.84 -15.47
C SER A 161 8.95 27.45 -15.35
N GLU A 162 9.19 28.64 -15.92
CA GLU A 162 10.43 29.38 -15.67
C GLU A 162 10.58 29.76 -14.19
N ARG A 163 9.54 30.35 -13.60
CA ARG A 163 9.55 30.77 -12.18
C ARG A 163 9.53 29.60 -11.21
N ALA A 164 8.89 28.50 -11.56
CA ALA A 164 8.88 27.29 -10.73
C ALA A 164 10.26 26.61 -10.67
N ALA A 165 11.13 26.85 -11.65
CA ALA A 165 12.45 26.22 -11.75
C ALA A 165 13.60 27.04 -11.15
N LEU A 166 13.43 28.36 -11.03
CA LEU A 166 14.40 29.31 -10.44
C LEU A 166 14.27 29.36 -8.91
#